data_AF-A0A6I2MBP6-F1
#
_entry.id   AF-A0A6I2MBP6-F1
#
_cell.length_a   1.000
_cell.length_b   1.000
_cell.length_c   1.000
_cell.angle_alpha   90.00
_cell.angle_beta   90.00
_cell.angle_gamma   90.00
#
_symmetry.space_group_name_H-M   'P 1'
#
loop_
_entity.id
_entity.type
_entity.pdbx_description
1 polymer ?
#
loop_
_entity_poly.entity_id
_entity_poly.type
_entity_poly.pdbx_seq_one_letter_code
_entity_poly.pdbx_strand_id
1 'polypeptide(L)' 'MLNAFIFGLFLYFPEDKSEYLPAGITMFIFFVAAVAAFMLIKKISKKEELKAEEFEQNLKAAHKNKL' A
#
# COMPACT_ATOMS: atom_id res chain seq x y z
N MET A 1 16.86 20.19 -18.91
CA MET A 1 16.31 19.34 -17.83
C MET A 1 15.21 20.06 -17.05
N LEU A 2 15.46 21.26 -16.50
CA LEU A 2 14.42 22.03 -15.79
C LEU A 2 13.26 22.51 -16.71
N ASN A 3 13.57 22.93 -17.95
CA ASN A 3 12.53 23.36 -18.91
C ASN A 3 11.53 22.25 -19.28
N ALA A 4 11.96 21.00 -19.45
CA ALA A 4 11.08 19.89 -19.79
C ALA A 4 10.08 19.59 -18.66
N PHE A 5 10.53 19.72 -17.41
CA PHE A 5 9.67 19.63 -16.23
C PHE A 5 8.64 20.76 -16.20
N ILE A 6 9.05 22.00 -16.50
CA ILE A 6 8.14 23.16 -16.55
C ILE A 6 7.08 23.05 -17.65
N PHE A 7 7.42 22.52 -18.84
CA PHE A 7 6.42 22.26 -19.88
C PHE A 7 5.45 21.12 -19.50
N GLY A 8 5.90 20.16 -18.69
CA GLY A 8 5.03 19.11 -18.12
C GLY A 8 4.12 19.57 -16.98
N LEU A 9 4.32 20.78 -16.44
CA LEU A 9 3.42 21.41 -15.45
C LEU A 9 2.21 22.07 -16.12
N PHE A 10 2.24 22.33 -17.43
CA PHE A 10 1.04 22.67 -18.18
C PHE A 10 0.25 21.38 -18.41
N LEU A 11 -1.04 21.39 -18.05
CA LEU A 11 -1.97 20.32 -18.42
C LEU A 11 -2.08 20.26 -19.95
N TYR A 12 -1.17 19.53 -20.59
CA TYR A 12 -1.28 19.17 -21.99
C TYR A 12 -2.35 18.11 -22.12
N PHE A 13 -3.48 18.49 -22.69
CA PHE A 13 -4.54 17.56 -23.04
C PHE A 13 -4.34 17.17 -24.50
N PRO A 14 -3.88 15.94 -24.80
CA PRO A 14 -3.78 15.50 -26.18
C PRO A 14 -5.14 15.56 -26.88
N GLU A 15 -5.12 16.04 -28.12
CA GLU A 15 -6.29 16.09 -29.00
C GLU A 15 -6.77 14.67 -29.33
N ASP A 16 -5.83 13.73 -29.55
CA ASP A 16 -6.11 12.30 -29.69
C ASP A 16 -6.15 11.60 -28.32
N LYS A 17 -7.29 10.97 -28.00
CA LYS A 17 -7.48 10.24 -26.74
C LYS A 17 -6.58 9.02 -26.60
N SER A 18 -6.04 8.51 -27.69
CA SER A 18 -5.12 7.36 -27.70
C SER A 18 -3.82 7.67 -26.97
N GLU A 19 -3.40 8.93 -26.91
CA GLU A 19 -2.20 9.37 -26.18
C GLU A 19 -2.34 9.25 -24.65
N TYR A 20 -3.55 9.08 -24.11
CA TYR A 20 -3.76 8.79 -22.68
C TYR A 20 -3.55 7.32 -22.31
N LEU A 21 -3.53 6.41 -23.30
CA LEU A 21 -3.41 4.97 -23.06
C LEU A 21 -2.16 4.59 -22.23
N PRO A 22 -0.96 5.16 -22.48
CA PRO A 22 0.22 4.91 -21.66
C PRO A 22 0.03 5.33 -20.20
N ALA A 23 -0.66 6.45 -19.95
CA ALA A 23 -0.96 6.91 -18.59
C ALA A 23 -1.94 5.96 -17.89
N GLY A 24 -2.98 5.49 -18.59
CA GLY A 24 -3.93 4.51 -18.07
C GLY A 24 -3.27 3.18 -17.71
N ILE A 25 -2.37 2.67 -18.56
CA ILE A 25 -1.60 1.44 -18.29
C ILE A 25 -0.70 1.63 -17.07
N THR A 26 0.02 2.75 -17.00
CA THR A 26 0.90 3.06 -15.88
C THR A 26 0.11 3.13 -14.57
N MET A 27 -1.01 3.87 -14.56
CA MET A 27 -1.90 3.96 -13.41
C MET A 27 -2.39 2.57 -12.98
N PHE A 28 -2.80 1.73 -13.95
CA PHE A 28 -3.28 0.38 -13.65
C PHE A 28 -2.21 -0.50 -13.00
N ILE A 29 -0.98 -0.48 -13.51
CA ILE A 29 0.15 -1.23 -12.93
C ILE A 29 0.40 -0.78 -11.48
N PHE A 30 0.48 0.53 -11.24
CA PHE A 30 0.67 1.05 -9.88
C PHE A 30 -0.50 0.74 -8.96
N PHE A 31 -1.73 0.79 -9.47
CA PHE A 31 -2.92 0.44 -8.71
C PHE A 31 -2.87 -1.03 -8.28
N VAL A 32 -2.58 -1.94 -9.20
CA VAL A 32 -2.42 -3.37 -8.89
C VAL A 32 -1.32 -3.59 -7.86
N ALA A 33 -0.17 -2.92 -8.01
CA ALA A 33 0.93 -3.00 -7.06
C ALA A 33 0.53 -2.48 -5.66
N ALA A 34 -0.20 -1.37 -5.58
CA ALA A 34 -0.69 -0.81 -4.32
C ALA A 34 -1.67 -1.76 -3.62
N VAL A 35 -2.61 -2.36 -4.36
CA VAL A 35 -3.53 -3.36 -3.81
C VAL A 35 -2.77 -4.59 -3.32
N ALA A 36 -1.78 -5.07 -4.08
CA ALA A 36 -0.94 -6.19 -3.67
C ALA A 36 -0.16 -5.88 -2.38
N ALA A 37 0.47 -4.71 -2.29
CA ALA A 37 1.19 -4.27 -1.10
C ALA A 37 0.25 -4.17 0.12
N PHE A 38 -0.93 -3.58 -0.06
CA PHE A 38 -1.94 -3.49 1.00
C PHE A 38 -2.37 -4.88 1.50
N MET A 39 -2.61 -5.83 0.59
CA MET A 39 -2.95 -7.20 0.95
C MET A 39 -1.81 -7.90 1.72
N LEU A 40 -0.56 -7.68 1.34
CA LEU A 40 0.61 -8.23 2.04
C LEU A 40 0.71 -7.68 3.46
N ILE A 41 0.60 -6.36 3.62
CA ILE A 41 0.63 -5.71 4.94
C ILE A 41 -0.49 -6.26 5.81
N LYS A 42 -1.73 -6.30 5.31
CA LYS A 42 -2.87 -6.84 6.07
C LYS A 42 -2.64 -8.27 6.56
N LYS A 43 -2.02 -9.12 5.73
CA LYS A 43 -1.73 -10.51 6.09
C LYS A 43 -0.67 -10.61 7.19
N ILE A 44 0.35 -9.74 7.16
CA ILE A 44 1.40 -9.69 8.17
C ILE A 44 0.82 -9.17 9.48
N SER A 45 0.08 -8.06 9.45
CA SER A 45 -0.52 -7.47 10.65
C SER A 45 -1.43 -8.44 11.39
N LYS A 46 -2.26 -9.23 10.67
CA LYS A 46 -3.08 -10.27 11.32
C LYS A 46 -2.28 -11.36 12.03
N LYS A 47 -1.11 -11.71 11.50
CA LYS A 47 -0.24 -12.70 12.15
C LYS A 47 0.42 -12.13 13.40
N GLU A 48 0.76 -10.85 13.39
CA GLU A 48 1.34 -10.15 14.53
C GLU A 48 0.31 -9.94 15.64
N GLU A 49 -0.92 -9.58 15.26
CA GLU A 49 -2.06 -9.45 16.17
C GLU A 49 -2.32 -10.74 16.96
N LEU A 50 -2.41 -11.88 16.27
CA LEU A 50 -2.61 -13.19 16.93
C LEU A 50 -1.48 -13.54 17.91
N LYS A 51 -0.22 -13.24 17.55
CA LYS A 51 0.93 -13.47 18.44
C LYS A 51 0.91 -12.56 19.67
N ALA A 52 0.49 -11.31 19.50
CA ALA A 52 0.35 -10.37 20.59
C ALA A 52 -0.76 -10.82 21.57
N GLU A 53 -1.91 -11.26 21.05
CA GLU A 53 -2.99 -11.82 21.86
C GLU A 53 -2.55 -13.05 22.66
N GLU A 54 -1.85 -13.99 22.03
CA GLU A 54 -1.33 -15.18 22.70
C GLU A 54 -0.34 -14.80 23.82
N PHE A 55 0.54 -13.83 23.55
CA PHE A 55 1.49 -13.33 24.54
C PHE A 55 0.78 -12.68 25.74
N GLU A 56 -0.24 -11.85 25.50
CA GLU A 56 -1.04 -11.27 26.58
C GLU A 56 -1.76 -12.31 27.42
N GLN A 57 -2.33 -13.35 26.79
CA GLN A 57 -2.99 -14.45 27.50
C GLN A 57 -2.01 -15.20 28.40
N ASN A 58 -0.81 -15.50 27.90
CA ASN A 58 0.24 -16.16 28.67
C ASN A 58 0.71 -15.32 29.87
N LEU A 59 0.86 -14.00 29.70
CA LEU A 59 1.18 -13.10 30.80
C LEU A 59 0.08 -13.07 31.86
N LYS A 60 -1.19 -13.01 31.46
CA LYS A 60 -2.34 -13.05 32.38
C LYS A 60 -2.38 -14.37 33.15
N ALA A 61 -2.15 -15.50 32.49
CA ALA A 61 -2.09 -16.82 33.12
C ALA A 61 -0.92 -16.94 34.12
N ALA A 62 0.27 -16.47 33.74
CA ALA A 62 1.44 -16.46 34.62
C ALA A 62 1.26 -15.56 35.85
N HIS A 63 0.61 -14.40 35.69
CA HIS A 63 0.28 -13.51 36.81
C HIS A 63 -0.76 -14.14 37.74
N LYS A 64 -1.79 -14.81 37.19
CA LYS A 64 -2.82 -15.50 37.98
C LYS A 64 -2.24 -16.64 38.83
N ASN A 65 -1.24 -17.36 38.33
CA ASN A 65 -0.57 -18.45 39.07
C ASN A 65 0.41 -17.96 40.16
N LYS A 66 0.74 -16.66 40.20
CA LYS A 66 1.63 -16.06 41.21
C LYS A 66 0.88 -15.47 42.42
N LEU A 67 -0.45 -15.44 42.37
CA LEU A 67 -1.37 -15.05 43.47
C LEU A 67 -1.95 -16.32 44.11
#